data_AF-A0A3D0NXK7-F1
#
_entry.id   AF-A0A3D0NXK7-F1
#
_cell.length_a   1.000
_cell.length_b   1.000
_cell.length_c   1.000
_cell.angle_alpha   90.00
_cell.angle_beta   90.00
_cell.angle_gamma   90.00
#
_symmetry.space_group_name_H-M   'P 1'
#
loop_
_entity.id
_entity.type
_entity.pdbx_description
1 polymer ?
#
loop_
_entity_poly.entity_id
_entity_poly.type
_entity_poly.pdbx_seq_one_letter_code
_entity_poly.pdbx_strand_id
1 'polypeptide(L)'
;QVVIARVKDRATLMNSVAQELRSEKPTEAEQGTIVWRSAEGDVAMTIAGDVVVIGNPDAVQRSLESGKRASGSELPMSIKTLAASTAAAITIGGDSEISGRIADVLSAKRSNEAPIVARYTTETRINQKAIERTSVSDFGIIGSIIALFAAE
;
A
#
# COMPACT_ATOMS: atom_id res chain seq x y z
N GLN A 1 -1.45 -2.26 7.20
CA GLN A 1 -1.50 -2.64 5.78
C GLN A 1 -2.93 -2.44 5.27
N VAL A 2 -3.08 -2.07 4.00
CA VAL A 2 -4.38 -2.03 3.32
C VAL A 2 -4.26 -2.64 1.93
N VAL A 3 -5.36 -3.20 1.47
CA VAL A 3 -5.60 -3.62 0.09
C VAL A 3 -6.62 -2.67 -0.49
N ILE A 4 -6.31 -2.12 -1.66
CA ILE A 4 -7.20 -1.24 -2.42
C ILE A 4 -7.50 -1.95 -3.74
N ALA A 5 -8.78 -2.15 -4.04
CA ALA A 5 -9.19 -2.88 -5.24
C ALA A 5 -10.41 -2.24 -5.88
N ARG A 6 -10.51 -2.39 -7.21
CA ARG A 6 -11.73 -2.04 -7.94
C ARG A 6 -12.70 -3.22 -7.92
N VAL A 7 -13.95 -2.93 -7.61
CA VAL A 7 -15.04 -3.90 -7.47
C VAL A 7 -15.96 -3.79 -8.68
N LYS A 8 -16.07 -4.88 -9.44
CA LYS A 8 -17.02 -4.96 -10.56
C LYS A 8 -18.43 -5.35 -10.11
N ASP A 9 -18.52 -6.24 -9.11
CA ASP A 9 -19.77 -6.71 -8.54
C ASP A 9 -19.75 -6.55 -7.02
N ARG A 10 -20.43 -5.50 -6.56
CA ARG A 10 -20.52 -5.15 -5.15
C ARG A 10 -21.35 -6.17 -4.36
N ALA A 11 -22.40 -6.73 -4.95
CA ALA A 11 -23.27 -7.66 -4.24
C ALA A 11 -22.52 -8.95 -3.91
N THR A 12 -21.78 -9.49 -4.89
CA THR A 12 -20.94 -10.67 -4.71
C THR A 12 -19.85 -10.41 -3.68
N LEU A 13 -19.14 -9.27 -3.74
CA LEU A 13 -18.13 -8.92 -2.73
C LEU A 13 -18.73 -8.89 -1.32
N MET A 14 -19.85 -8.18 -1.13
CA MET A 14 -20.50 -8.04 0.18
C MET A 14 -20.97 -9.39 0.74
N ASN A 15 -21.32 -10.33 -0.12
CA ASN A 15 -21.65 -11.70 0.29
C ASN A 15 -20.40 -12.50 0.67
N SER A 16 -19.29 -12.34 -0.07
CA SER A 16 -18.03 -13.04 0.23
C SER A 16 -17.42 -12.60 1.55
N VAL A 17 -17.46 -11.31 1.86
CA VAL A 17 -16.88 -10.76 3.11
C VAL A 17 -17.86 -10.79 4.28
N ALA A 18 -19.10 -11.24 4.06
CA ALA A 18 -20.16 -11.23 5.05
C ALA A 18 -19.81 -12.02 6.32
N GLN A 19 -19.11 -13.15 6.18
CA GLN A 19 -18.80 -14.01 7.33
C GLN A 19 -17.72 -13.41 8.23
N GLU A 20 -16.83 -12.59 7.67
CA GLU A 20 -15.70 -12.01 8.41
C GLU A 20 -16.02 -10.60 8.95
N LEU A 21 -16.87 -9.82 8.26
CA LEU A 21 -17.12 -8.40 8.57
C LEU A 21 -18.50 -8.08 9.17
N ARG A 22 -19.38 -9.07 9.41
CA ARG A 22 -20.76 -8.82 9.90
C ARG A 22 -20.95 -8.89 11.41
N SER A 23 -19.90 -9.02 12.19
CA SER A 23 -20.07 -9.19 13.63
C SER A 23 -20.42 -7.88 14.35
N GLU A 24 -20.17 -6.72 13.73
CA GLU A 24 -20.64 -5.42 14.23
C GLU A 24 -21.49 -4.68 13.19
N LYS A 25 -22.49 -3.93 13.68
CA LYS A 25 -23.28 -3.03 12.83
C LYS A 25 -22.33 -2.06 12.12
N PRO A 26 -22.56 -1.76 10.82
CA PRO A 26 -21.74 -0.80 10.11
C PRO A 26 -21.72 0.51 10.89
N THR A 27 -20.54 0.97 11.26
CA THR A 27 -20.41 2.27 11.93
C THR A 27 -20.36 3.31 10.81
N GLU A 28 -21.28 4.28 10.84
CA GLU A 28 -21.12 5.45 10.01
C GLU A 28 -19.86 6.18 10.48
N ALA A 29 -18.86 6.28 9.60
CA ALA A 29 -17.84 7.29 9.80
C ALA A 29 -18.52 8.66 9.69
N GLU A 30 -17.95 9.69 10.33
CA GLU A 30 -18.49 11.06 10.47
C GLU A 30 -18.89 11.79 9.16
N GLN A 31 -18.78 11.15 7.99
CA GLN A 31 -18.94 11.75 6.67
C GLN A 31 -19.64 10.85 5.65
N GLY A 32 -20.63 10.06 6.07
CA GLY A 32 -21.52 9.30 5.18
C GLY A 32 -20.86 8.13 4.42
N THR A 33 -19.63 7.78 4.78
CA THR A 33 -18.97 6.56 4.27
C THR A 33 -19.14 5.46 5.29
N ILE A 34 -19.69 4.33 4.84
CA ILE A 34 -19.91 3.17 5.71
C ILE A 34 -18.58 2.44 5.89
N VAL A 35 -18.22 2.21 7.15
CA VAL A 35 -17.08 1.38 7.53
C VAL A 35 -17.60 0.12 8.23
N TRP A 36 -17.24 -1.03 7.68
CA TRP A 36 -17.50 -2.33 8.29
C TRP A 36 -16.27 -2.78 9.08
N ARG A 37 -16.48 -3.44 10.21
CA ARG A 37 -15.41 -3.96 11.07
C ARG A 37 -15.67 -5.44 11.38
N SER A 38 -14.60 -6.22 11.48
CA SER A 38 -14.67 -7.59 11.96
C SER A 38 -15.05 -7.64 13.44
N ALA A 39 -15.49 -8.81 13.92
CA ALA A 39 -15.84 -9.03 15.33
C ALA A 39 -14.70 -8.71 16.28
N GLU A 40 -13.49 -9.06 15.83
CA GLU A 40 -12.26 -8.99 16.62
C GLU A 40 -11.63 -7.59 16.52
N GLY A 41 -12.17 -6.72 15.66
CA GLY A 41 -11.67 -5.36 15.46
C GLY A 41 -10.31 -5.28 14.75
N ASP A 42 -9.81 -6.38 14.22
CA ASP A 42 -8.51 -6.48 13.55
C ASP A 42 -8.55 -6.06 12.06
N VAL A 43 -9.74 -6.15 11.44
CA VAL A 43 -9.99 -5.82 10.03
C VAL A 43 -11.13 -4.83 9.92
N ALA A 44 -10.94 -3.83 9.05
CA ALA A 44 -11.98 -2.94 8.58
C ALA A 44 -12.05 -2.94 7.06
N MET A 45 -13.23 -2.58 6.56
CA MET A 45 -13.50 -2.37 5.15
C MET A 45 -14.30 -1.10 4.94
N THR A 46 -14.06 -0.43 3.82
CA THR A 46 -14.92 0.64 3.33
C THR A 46 -15.04 0.58 1.82
N ILE A 47 -16.15 1.08 1.29
CA ILE A 47 -16.43 1.13 -0.16
C ILE A 47 -16.72 2.58 -0.52
N ALA A 48 -15.97 3.12 -1.47
CA ALA A 48 -16.13 4.45 -2.04
C ALA A 48 -16.25 4.34 -3.57
N GLY A 49 -17.45 4.49 -4.10
CA GLY A 49 -17.71 4.28 -5.53
C GLY A 49 -17.51 2.83 -5.95
N ASP A 50 -16.66 2.59 -6.95
CA ASP A 50 -16.26 1.26 -7.43
C ASP A 50 -14.98 0.75 -6.74
N VAL A 51 -14.47 1.43 -5.72
CA VAL A 51 -13.25 1.04 -5.00
C VAL A 51 -13.58 0.52 -3.61
N VAL A 52 -12.96 -0.58 -3.23
CA VAL A 52 -12.96 -1.12 -1.88
C VAL A 52 -11.57 -0.95 -1.25
N VAL A 53 -11.54 -0.57 0.01
CA VAL A 53 -10.34 -0.54 0.85
C VAL A 53 -10.57 -1.48 2.03
N ILE A 54 -9.70 -2.49 2.19
CA ILE A 54 -9.76 -3.50 3.26
C ILE A 54 -8.41 -3.56 3.97
N GLY A 55 -8.39 -3.69 5.28
CA GLY A 55 -7.16 -3.94 6.03
C GLY A 55 -7.29 -3.55 7.48
N ASN A 56 -6.18 -3.14 8.10
CA ASN A 56 -6.20 -2.68 9.49
C ASN A 56 -7.07 -1.41 9.64
N PRO A 57 -7.92 -1.30 10.69
CA PRO A 57 -8.83 -0.18 10.88
C PRO A 57 -8.20 1.20 10.78
N ASP A 58 -7.07 1.43 11.44
CA ASP A 58 -6.39 2.73 11.44
C ASP A 58 -5.83 3.08 10.06
N ALA A 59 -5.43 2.07 9.30
CA ALA A 59 -4.91 2.25 7.96
C ALA A 59 -6.03 2.52 6.94
N VAL A 60 -7.20 1.87 7.11
CA VAL A 60 -8.41 2.14 6.31
C VAL A 60 -8.91 3.57 6.56
N GLN A 61 -8.97 3.98 7.83
CA GLN A 61 -9.36 5.35 8.21
C GLN A 61 -8.41 6.40 7.60
N ARG A 62 -7.10 6.21 7.73
CA ARG A 62 -6.09 7.10 7.12
C ARG A 62 -6.21 7.17 5.58
N SER A 63 -6.59 6.07 4.94
CA SER A 63 -6.80 6.02 3.49
C SER A 63 -8.02 6.86 3.08
N LEU A 64 -9.11 6.78 3.83
CA LEU A 64 -10.30 7.63 3.64
C LEU A 64 -9.99 9.12 3.81
N GLU A 65 -9.23 9.47 4.85
CA GLU A 65 -8.82 10.85 5.11
C GLU A 65 -7.90 11.40 4.02
N SER A 66 -6.98 10.58 3.53
CA SER A 66 -6.05 10.95 2.45
C SER A 66 -6.77 11.17 1.12
N GLY A 67 -7.74 10.32 0.78
CA GLY A 67 -8.57 10.47 -0.43
C GLY A 67 -9.36 11.78 -0.44
N LYS A 68 -9.80 12.27 0.72
CA LYS A 68 -10.52 13.55 0.86
C LYS A 68 -9.59 14.74 0.61
N ARG A 69 -8.38 14.72 1.19
CA ARG A 69 -7.36 15.77 1.00
C ARG A 69 -6.86 15.87 -0.45
N ALA A 70 -6.94 14.78 -1.21
CA ALA A 70 -6.49 14.72 -2.60
C ALA A 70 -7.48 15.36 -3.61
N SER A 71 -8.63 15.88 -3.16
CA SER A 71 -9.54 16.67 -4.01
C SER A 71 -8.93 18.06 -4.32
N GLY A 72 -7.83 18.07 -5.06
CA GLY A 72 -7.12 19.29 -5.50
C GLY A 72 -5.60 19.24 -5.42
N SER A 73 -5.00 18.25 -4.78
CA SER A 73 -3.54 18.08 -4.77
C SER A 73 -3.09 17.08 -5.84
N GLU A 74 -2.06 17.43 -6.60
CA GLU A 74 -1.46 16.48 -7.53
C GLU A 74 -0.96 15.25 -6.76
N LEU A 75 -1.36 14.06 -7.21
CA LEU A 75 -0.83 12.82 -6.66
C LEU A 75 0.71 12.84 -6.75
N PRO A 76 1.42 12.35 -5.71
CA PRO A 76 2.87 12.17 -5.79
C PRO A 76 3.24 11.40 -7.07
N MET A 77 4.33 11.78 -7.72
CA MET A 77 4.77 11.15 -8.98
C MET A 77 4.84 9.62 -8.87
N SER A 78 5.29 9.11 -7.72
CA SER A 78 5.30 7.68 -7.42
C SER A 78 3.93 7.03 -7.55
N ILE A 79 2.86 7.67 -7.06
CA ILE A 79 1.48 7.16 -7.18
C ILE A 79 0.95 7.32 -8.61
N LYS A 80 1.30 8.40 -9.31
CA LYS A 80 0.93 8.59 -10.73
C LYS A 80 1.48 7.45 -11.62
N THR A 81 2.72 7.03 -11.39
CA THR A 81 3.30 5.86 -12.10
C THR A 81 2.57 4.56 -11.82
N LEU A 82 2.05 4.35 -10.61
CA LEU A 82 1.26 3.16 -10.29
C LEU A 82 -0.11 3.20 -10.96
N ALA A 83 -0.75 4.37 -11.00
CA ALA A 83 -2.04 4.55 -11.67
C ALA A 83 -1.95 4.29 -13.18
N ALA A 84 -0.77 4.47 -13.79
CA ALA A 84 -0.52 4.19 -15.19
C ALA A 84 -0.13 2.73 -15.50
N SER A 85 0.16 1.92 -14.47
CA SER A 85 0.60 0.54 -14.67
C SER A 85 -0.57 -0.37 -15.06
N THR A 86 -0.30 -1.26 -16.02
CA THR A 86 -1.24 -2.30 -16.50
C THR A 86 -1.09 -3.63 -15.74
N ALA A 87 -0.31 -3.65 -14.66
CA ALA A 87 -0.14 -4.83 -13.83
C ALA A 87 -1.46 -5.25 -13.17
N ALA A 88 -1.63 -6.56 -12.97
CA ALA A 88 -2.82 -7.11 -12.32
C ALA A 88 -2.89 -6.73 -10.84
N ALA A 89 -1.72 -6.62 -10.19
CA ALA A 89 -1.58 -6.12 -8.83
C ALA A 89 -0.27 -5.36 -8.67
N ILE A 90 -0.29 -4.38 -7.79
CA ILE A 90 0.87 -3.57 -7.40
C ILE A 90 0.94 -3.58 -5.88
N THR A 91 2.10 -3.91 -5.35
CA THR A 91 2.39 -3.85 -3.91
C THR A 91 3.44 -2.78 -3.68
N ILE A 92 3.17 -1.87 -2.75
CA ILE A 92 4.14 -0.88 -2.28
C ILE A 92 4.50 -1.25 -0.86
N GLY A 93 5.79 -1.28 -0.56
CA GLY A 93 6.28 -1.47 0.79
C GLY A 93 7.42 -0.50 1.10
N GLY A 94 7.67 -0.35 2.39
CA GLY A 94 8.84 0.35 2.88
C GLY A 94 9.52 -0.47 3.96
N ASP A 95 10.85 -0.43 3.98
CA ASP A 95 11.69 -1.01 5.02
C ASP A 95 12.55 0.11 5.63
N SER A 96 12.43 0.28 6.94
CA SER A 96 13.24 1.24 7.71
C SER A 96 14.21 0.55 8.66
N GLU A 97 14.15 -0.77 8.81
CA GLU A 97 14.99 -1.48 9.79
C GLU A 97 16.32 -1.90 9.17
N ILE A 98 16.31 -2.67 8.08
CA ILE A 98 17.56 -3.18 7.49
C ILE A 98 18.22 -2.05 6.71
N SER A 99 17.43 -1.41 5.86
CA SER A 99 17.88 -0.30 5.02
C SER A 99 18.33 0.91 5.85
N GLY A 100 17.65 1.17 6.98
CA GLY A 100 18.05 2.19 7.94
C GLY A 100 19.41 1.90 8.55
N ARG A 101 19.65 0.67 9.01
CA ARG A 101 20.94 0.26 9.59
C ARG A 101 22.10 0.34 8.60
N ILE A 102 21.90 -0.09 7.34
CA ILE A 102 22.95 -0.01 6.32
C ILE A 102 23.29 1.46 6.03
N ALA A 103 22.26 2.30 5.90
CA ALA A 103 22.48 3.71 5.68
C ALA A 103 23.17 4.38 6.89
N ASP A 104 22.81 4.04 8.13
CA ASP A 104 23.47 4.55 9.33
C ASP A 104 24.98 4.21 9.35
N VAL A 105 25.35 3.01 8.90
CA VAL A 105 26.76 2.59 8.79
C VAL A 105 27.50 3.37 7.69
N LEU A 106 26.85 3.59 6.54
CA LEU A 106 27.49 4.22 5.38
C LEU A 106 27.52 5.75 5.45
N SER A 107 26.54 6.38 6.11
CA SER A 107 26.33 7.83 6.03
C SER A 107 26.77 8.61 7.27
N ALA A 108 27.36 7.95 8.29
CA ALA A 108 27.78 8.59 9.55
C ALA A 108 26.71 9.56 10.09
N LYS A 109 25.47 9.05 10.18
CA LYS A 109 24.26 9.85 10.35
C LYS A 109 24.31 10.72 11.61
N ARG A 110 23.98 12.01 11.49
CA ARG A 110 23.82 12.90 12.66
C ARG A 110 22.49 12.60 13.36
N SER A 111 22.47 12.66 14.69
CA SER A 111 21.35 12.19 15.53
C SER A 111 19.98 12.86 15.30
N ASN A 112 19.91 13.88 14.44
CA ASN A 112 18.70 14.65 14.14
C ASN A 112 18.15 14.42 12.71
N GLU A 113 18.70 13.48 11.95
CA GLU A 113 18.21 13.19 10.60
C GLU A 113 17.04 12.21 10.59
N ALA A 114 16.07 12.47 9.71
CA ALA A 114 14.86 11.65 9.56
C ALA A 114 15.20 10.17 9.33
N PRO A 115 14.37 9.23 9.82
CA PRO A 115 14.57 7.80 9.58
C PRO A 115 14.61 7.52 8.09
N ILE A 116 15.61 6.76 7.65
CA ILE A 116 15.76 6.38 6.26
C ILE A 116 14.80 5.23 6.01
N VAL A 117 13.89 5.43 5.06
CA VAL A 117 12.90 4.42 4.66
C VAL A 117 13.20 4.07 3.22
N ALA A 118 13.73 2.87 2.99
CA ALA A 118 13.79 2.31 1.64
C ALA A 118 12.38 1.94 1.21
N ARG A 119 12.08 2.15 -0.06
CA ARG A 119 10.78 1.85 -0.65
C ARG A 119 10.96 0.89 -1.81
N TYR A 120 10.03 -0.03 -1.91
CA TYR A 120 9.96 -0.93 -3.05
C TYR A 120 8.56 -0.96 -3.61
N THR A 121 8.50 -1.20 -4.91
CA THR A 121 7.27 -1.45 -5.65
C THR A 121 7.41 -2.78 -6.36
N THR A 122 6.46 -3.67 -6.13
CA THR A 122 6.37 -4.97 -6.80
C THR A 122 5.15 -4.99 -7.69
N GLU A 123 5.37 -5.09 -9.00
CA GLU A 123 4.32 -5.36 -9.98
C GLU A 123 4.14 -6.86 -10.14
N THR A 124 2.90 -7.33 -10.09
CA THR A 124 2.54 -8.70 -10.41
C THR A 124 1.69 -8.73 -11.67
N ARG A 125 2.16 -9.44 -12.70
CA ARG A 125 1.45 -9.68 -13.96
C ARG A 125 1.06 -11.15 -14.05
N ILE A 126 -0.14 -11.42 -14.54
CA ILE A 126 -0.62 -12.76 -14.83
C ILE A 126 -0.72 -12.84 -16.35
N ASN A 127 0.08 -13.69 -16.98
CA ASN A 127 0.01 -13.96 -18.41
C ASN A 127 -0.39 -15.42 -18.66
N GLN A 128 -0.52 -15.80 -19.93
CA GLN A 128 -0.94 -17.16 -20.30
C GLN A 128 0.04 -18.26 -19.88
N LYS A 129 1.30 -17.91 -19.58
CA LYS A 129 2.38 -18.86 -19.32
C LYS A 129 2.75 -18.94 -17.83
N ALA A 130 2.66 -17.84 -17.09
CA ALA A 130 3.11 -17.76 -15.70
C ALA A 130 2.57 -16.51 -14.97
N ILE A 131 2.85 -16.48 -13.66
CA ILE A 131 2.77 -15.28 -12.81
C ILE A 131 4.16 -14.66 -12.79
N GLU A 132 4.28 -13.43 -13.29
CA GLU A 132 5.52 -12.66 -13.30
C GLU A 132 5.49 -11.61 -12.19
N ARG A 133 6.60 -11.47 -11.45
CA ARG A 133 6.77 -10.45 -10.42
C ARG A 133 8.02 -9.63 -10.73
N THR A 134 7.87 -8.32 -10.83
CA THR A 134 8.99 -7.38 -11.03
C THR A 134 9.02 -6.41 -9.87
N SER A 135 10.12 -6.40 -9.13
CA SER A 135 10.33 -5.52 -7.98
C SER A 135 11.38 -4.47 -8.29
N VAL A 136 11.03 -3.20 -8.08
CA VAL A 136 11.94 -2.06 -8.16
C VAL A 136 12.09 -1.47 -6.77
N SER A 137 13.33 -1.30 -6.32
CA SER A 137 13.66 -0.72 -5.02
C SER A 137 14.72 0.37 -5.19
N ASP A 138 14.57 1.44 -4.43
CA ASP A 138 15.58 2.50 -4.29
C ASP A 138 16.91 1.98 -3.72
N PHE A 139 16.87 0.97 -2.85
CA PHE A 139 18.08 0.31 -2.33
C PHE A 139 18.81 -0.54 -3.37
N GLY A 140 18.09 -1.10 -4.36
CA GLY A 140 18.69 -1.86 -5.45
C GLY A 140 19.68 -1.02 -6.27
N ILE A 141 19.40 0.27 -6.43
CA ILE A 141 20.29 1.22 -7.11
C ILE A 141 21.58 1.42 -6.30
N ILE A 142 21.49 1.60 -4.98
CA ILE A 142 22.65 1.75 -4.09
C ILE A 142 23.51 0.48 -4.12
N GLY A 143 22.89 -0.71 -4.06
CA GLY A 143 23.58 -1.98 -4.19
C GLY A 143 24.32 -2.13 -5.52
N SER A 144 23.69 -1.73 -6.64
CA SER A 144 24.35 -1.74 -7.95
C SER A 144 25.50 -0.74 -8.07
N ILE A 145 25.42 0.41 -7.42
CA ILE A 145 26.53 1.38 -7.36
C ILE A 145 27.69 0.80 -6.57
N ILE A 146 27.45 0.20 -5.40
CA ILE A 146 28.49 -0.46 -4.60
C ILE A 146 29.14 -1.60 -5.37
N ALA A 147 28.36 -2.43 -6.07
CA ALA A 147 28.89 -3.53 -6.89
C ALA A 147 29.78 -3.03 -8.03
N LEU A 148 29.47 -1.87 -8.61
CA LEU A 148 30.29 -1.25 -9.67
C LEU A 148 31.67 -0.83 -9.13
N PHE A 149 31.74 -0.33 -7.89
CA PHE A 149 32.99 0.11 -7.26
C PHE A 149 33.75 -0.99 -6.50
N ALA A 150 33.11 -2.12 -6.20
CA ALA A 150 33.76 -3.28 -5.58
C ALA A 150 34.36 -4.27 -6.61
N ALA A 151 34.09 -4.06 -7.90
CA ALA A 151 34.67 -4.84 -9.00
C ALA A 151 35.96 -4.21 -9.58
N GLU A 152 36.41 -3.08 -9.02
CA GLU A 152 37.77 -2.54 -9.16
C GLU A 152 38.65 -2.99 -7.98
#